data_AF-I1PF32-F1
#
_entry.id   AF-I1PF32-F1
#
_cell.length_a   1.000
_cell.length_b   1.000
_cell.length_c   1.000
_cell.angle_alpha   90.00
_cell.angle_beta   90.00
_cell.angle_gamma   90.00
#
_symmetry.space_group_name_H-M   'P 1'
#
loop_
_entity.id
_entity.type
_entity.pdbx_description
1 polymer ?
#
loop_
_entity_poly.entity_id
_entity_poly.type
_entity_poly.pdbx_seq_one_letter_code
_entity_poly.pdbx_strand_id
1 'polypeptide(L)'
;MAAAAASTSLPVPRVSLPPSARPAAAPRHGLLIPGRRGCFRLRGSPAAPAAAASGSPSVPSSSPEAGSGIGDALGGVAIYSAATGEPVLFRDLWDQNEGMAVVALLRHFGCPCCWELASVLRDTKERFDSAGVKLIAVGVGTPDKARILAERLPFPLDYLYADPERKAYDLLGLYFGIGRTFFNPASASVFSRFDSLKEAVKNYTIEATPDDRASVLQQGGMFVFRGKELIYARKDEGTGDHAPLDDVLNICCKAPAA
;
A
#
# COMPACT_ATOMS: atom_id res chain seq x y z
N MET A 1 1.57 45.06 -52.00
CA MET A 1 0.30 44.40 -52.37
C MET A 1 0.27 43.03 -51.72
N ALA A 2 -0.41 42.91 -50.58
CA ALA A 2 -0.54 41.66 -49.83
C ALA A 2 -1.92 41.04 -50.12
N ALA A 3 -1.94 39.81 -50.62
CA ALA A 3 -3.16 39.05 -50.87
C ALA A 3 -3.51 38.22 -49.63
N ALA A 4 -4.70 38.45 -49.07
CA ALA A 4 -5.26 37.67 -47.97
C ALA A 4 -6.00 36.44 -48.53
N ALA A 5 -5.63 35.25 -48.06
CA ALA A 5 -6.32 34.01 -48.37
C ALA A 5 -7.43 33.76 -47.34
N ALA A 6 -8.67 33.63 -47.83
CA ALA A 6 -9.84 33.31 -47.03
C ALA A 6 -9.90 31.80 -46.73
N SER A 7 -10.05 31.44 -45.45
CA SER A 7 -10.26 30.07 -44.99
C SER A 7 -11.76 29.80 -44.84
N THR A 8 -12.29 28.87 -45.63
CA THR A 8 -13.68 28.38 -45.54
C THR A 8 -13.74 27.14 -44.65
N SER A 9 -14.47 27.24 -43.53
CA SER A 9 -14.75 26.12 -42.61
C SER A 9 -16.02 25.38 -43.04
N LEU A 10 -15.92 24.07 -43.24
CA LEU A 10 -17.08 23.17 -43.47
C LEU A 10 -17.65 22.67 -42.13
N PRO A 11 -18.98 22.49 -42.00
CA PRO A 11 -19.61 22.06 -40.76
C PRO A 11 -19.56 20.53 -40.57
N VAL A 12 -19.31 20.11 -39.33
CA VAL A 12 -19.31 18.70 -38.89
C VAL A 12 -20.76 18.25 -38.61
N PRO A 13 -21.20 17.06 -39.06
CA PRO A 13 -22.55 16.57 -38.79
C PRO A 13 -22.71 16.10 -37.34
N ARG A 14 -23.77 16.57 -36.67
CA ARG A 14 -24.22 16.10 -35.36
C ARG A 14 -24.86 14.71 -35.49
N VAL A 15 -24.32 13.73 -34.79
CA VAL A 15 -24.93 12.41 -34.59
C VAL A 15 -25.89 12.48 -33.39
N SER A 16 -27.17 12.19 -33.64
CA SER A 16 -28.21 12.11 -32.62
C SER A 16 -28.26 10.71 -32.00
N LEU A 17 -28.11 10.61 -30.67
CA LEU A 17 -28.29 9.37 -29.91
C LEU A 17 -29.77 9.13 -29.58
N PRO A 18 -30.27 7.89 -29.65
CA PRO A 18 -31.64 7.55 -29.24
C PRO A 18 -31.79 7.49 -27.70
N PRO A 19 -33.00 7.72 -27.16
CA PRO A 19 -33.24 7.74 -25.73
C PRO A 19 -33.20 6.34 -25.08
N SER A 20 -32.63 6.29 -23.88
CA SER A 20 -32.54 5.08 -23.05
C SER A 20 -33.90 4.73 -22.42
N ALA A 21 -34.36 3.50 -22.63
CA ALA A 21 -35.58 2.98 -22.01
C ALA A 21 -35.33 2.58 -20.54
N ARG A 22 -36.12 3.15 -19.63
CA ARG A 22 -36.15 2.78 -18.20
C ARG A 22 -36.85 1.43 -18.00
N PRO A 23 -36.32 0.49 -17.20
CA PRO A 23 -37.09 -0.64 -16.70
C PRO A 23 -38.01 -0.21 -15.55
N ALA A 24 -39.26 -0.66 -15.63
CA ALA A 24 -40.33 -0.43 -14.66
C ALA A 24 -40.13 -1.25 -13.38
N ALA A 25 -40.58 -0.68 -12.26
CA ALA A 25 -40.62 -1.32 -10.95
C ALA A 25 -41.65 -2.45 -10.90
N ALA A 26 -41.25 -3.60 -10.35
CA ALA A 26 -42.15 -4.70 -10.01
C ALA A 26 -42.68 -4.56 -8.56
N PRO A 27 -43.92 -5.01 -8.27
CA PRO A 27 -44.60 -4.72 -7.01
C PRO A 27 -44.21 -5.70 -5.89
N ARG A 28 -44.27 -5.18 -4.66
CA ARG A 28 -44.07 -5.90 -3.41
C ARG A 28 -45.31 -6.73 -3.06
N HIS A 29 -45.16 -8.04 -2.94
CA HIS A 29 -46.09 -8.87 -2.18
C HIS A 29 -45.52 -9.13 -0.78
N GLY A 30 -46.13 -8.52 0.23
CA GLY A 30 -46.03 -8.98 1.61
C GLY A 30 -47.08 -10.05 1.88
N LEU A 31 -46.81 -10.95 2.83
CA LEU A 31 -47.75 -11.78 3.60
C LEU A 31 -46.91 -12.37 4.76
N LEU A 32 -47.06 -11.82 5.97
CA LEU A 32 -47.85 -12.32 7.10
C LEU A 32 -47.09 -13.31 8.01
N ILE A 33 -46.69 -12.76 9.16
CA ILE A 33 -46.32 -13.46 10.40
C ILE A 33 -47.59 -13.96 11.09
N PRO A 34 -47.59 -15.18 11.67
CA PRO A 34 -48.41 -15.50 12.83
C PRO A 34 -47.53 -15.74 14.06
N GLY A 35 -47.74 -14.94 15.10
CA GLY A 35 -47.27 -15.25 16.45
C GLY A 35 -48.27 -16.09 17.22
N ARG A 36 -47.80 -16.85 18.22
CA ARG A 36 -48.44 -16.94 19.55
C ARG A 36 -47.62 -17.79 20.55
N ARG A 37 -47.29 -17.12 21.66
CA ARG A 37 -47.46 -17.49 23.08
C ARG A 37 -47.09 -18.90 23.57
N GLY A 38 -46.28 -18.95 24.64
CA GLY A 38 -46.44 -19.97 25.70
C GLY A 38 -45.27 -20.21 26.65
N CYS A 39 -45.30 -19.51 27.79
CA CYS A 39 -44.80 -19.84 29.14
C CYS A 39 -43.51 -20.66 29.41
N PHE A 40 -42.67 -20.00 30.23
CA PHE A 40 -41.79 -20.52 31.29
C PHE A 40 -42.04 -21.96 31.81
N ARG A 41 -40.96 -22.71 31.99
CA ARG A 41 -40.58 -23.33 33.28
C ARG A 41 -39.09 -23.69 33.31
N LEU A 42 -38.53 -23.49 34.51
CA LEU A 42 -37.16 -23.77 34.93
C LEU A 42 -36.81 -25.26 34.92
N ARG A 43 -35.48 -25.52 34.80
CA ARG A 43 -34.65 -26.41 35.64
C ARG A 43 -33.96 -27.55 34.86
N GLY A 44 -32.62 -27.55 34.92
CA GLY A 44 -31.79 -28.76 34.74
C GLY A 44 -30.57 -28.60 33.84
N SER A 45 -29.41 -28.26 34.40
CA SER A 45 -28.10 -28.69 33.88
C SER A 45 -27.93 -30.20 34.12
N PRO A 46 -27.16 -30.97 33.32
CA PRO A 46 -25.69 -30.90 33.42
C PRO A 46 -24.88 -31.19 32.12
N ALA A 47 -23.58 -30.90 32.25
CA ALA A 47 -22.41 -31.53 31.63
C ALA A 47 -22.03 -31.21 30.16
N ALA A 48 -20.78 -30.78 30.04
CA ALA A 48 -20.04 -30.43 28.83
C ALA A 48 -19.47 -31.66 28.10
N PRO A 49 -19.02 -31.48 26.83
CA PRO A 49 -17.85 -32.17 26.31
C PRO A 49 -16.71 -31.17 26.06
N ALA A 50 -15.53 -31.51 26.58
CA ALA A 50 -14.28 -30.84 26.30
C ALA A 50 -13.87 -31.08 24.83
N ALA A 51 -13.74 -30.01 24.05
CA ALA A 51 -13.09 -30.03 22.76
C ALA A 51 -11.61 -29.67 22.95
N ALA A 52 -10.74 -30.65 22.76
CA ALA A 52 -9.30 -30.46 22.67
C ALA A 52 -8.96 -29.75 21.36
N ALA A 53 -8.59 -28.48 21.44
CA ALA A 53 -7.97 -27.75 20.33
C ALA A 53 -6.45 -27.92 20.45
N SER A 54 -5.88 -28.72 19.55
CA SER A 54 -4.43 -28.82 19.35
C SER A 54 -3.87 -27.44 19.02
N GLY A 55 -3.12 -26.86 19.96
CA GLY A 55 -2.32 -25.68 19.71
C GLY A 55 -1.16 -26.04 18.78
N SER A 56 -1.20 -25.56 17.54
CA SER A 56 -0.01 -25.53 16.70
C SER A 56 1.01 -24.58 17.32
N PRO A 57 2.26 -25.01 17.56
CA PRO A 57 3.29 -24.10 18.04
C PRO A 57 3.55 -23.06 16.96
N SER A 58 3.36 -21.79 17.32
CA SER A 58 3.72 -20.64 16.51
C SER A 58 5.23 -20.68 16.29
N VAL A 59 5.64 -20.98 15.07
CA VAL A 59 7.05 -20.90 14.67
C VAL A 59 7.45 -19.42 14.72
N PRO A 60 8.47 -19.02 15.48
CA PRO A 60 8.97 -17.66 15.46
C PRO A 60 9.49 -17.34 14.06
N SER A 61 8.95 -16.30 13.44
CA SER A 61 9.40 -15.77 12.14
C SER A 61 10.76 -15.12 12.35
N SER A 62 11.82 -15.84 12.01
CA SER A 62 13.18 -15.31 11.95
C SER A 62 13.25 -14.24 10.87
N SER A 63 13.68 -13.03 11.26
CA SER A 63 14.13 -12.01 10.31
C SER A 63 15.15 -12.63 9.35
N PRO A 64 15.11 -12.33 8.04
CA PRO A 64 16.07 -12.89 7.11
C PRO A 64 17.48 -12.48 7.55
N GLU A 65 18.32 -13.48 7.83
CA GLU A 65 19.73 -13.23 8.19
C GLU A 65 20.48 -12.63 6.99
N ALA A 66 21.43 -11.75 7.29
CA ALA A 66 22.34 -11.18 6.29
C ALA A 66 23.06 -12.32 5.56
N GLY A 67 22.81 -12.46 4.24
CA GLY A 67 23.31 -13.56 3.40
C GLY A 67 22.23 -14.47 2.78
N SER A 68 20.94 -14.27 3.10
CA SER A 68 19.82 -15.17 2.74
C SER A 68 19.45 -15.29 1.24
N GLY A 69 20.24 -14.76 0.28
CA GLY A 69 19.84 -14.73 -1.14
C GLY A 69 18.57 -13.90 -1.43
N ILE A 70 18.11 -13.14 -0.43
CA ILE A 70 16.88 -12.35 -0.48
C ILE A 70 16.93 -11.26 -1.55
N GLY A 71 18.10 -10.63 -1.77
CA GLY A 71 18.26 -9.63 -2.83
C GLY A 71 18.19 -10.24 -4.23
N ASP A 72 18.73 -11.44 -4.44
CA ASP A 72 18.57 -12.16 -5.71
C ASP A 72 17.10 -12.50 -5.99
N ALA A 73 16.40 -13.00 -4.96
CA ALA A 73 15.00 -13.35 -5.06
C ALA A 73 14.12 -12.11 -5.30
N LEU A 74 14.35 -11.03 -4.54
CA LEU A 74 13.67 -9.74 -4.73
C LEU A 74 13.94 -9.16 -6.11
N GLY A 75 15.18 -9.27 -6.61
CA GLY A 75 15.56 -8.83 -7.95
C GLY A 75 14.79 -9.53 -9.07
N GLY A 76 14.17 -10.69 -8.82
CA GLY A 76 13.27 -11.37 -9.75
C GLY A 76 11.79 -10.95 -9.65
N VAL A 77 11.42 -10.11 -8.68
CA VAL A 77 10.05 -9.64 -8.50
C VAL A 77 9.78 -8.47 -9.45
N ALA A 78 8.69 -8.59 -10.23
CA ALA A 78 8.16 -7.51 -11.04
C ALA A 78 7.21 -6.63 -10.23
N ILE A 79 7.42 -5.32 -10.29
CA ILE A 79 6.51 -4.27 -9.79
C ILE A 79 6.17 -3.33 -10.94
N TYR A 80 5.20 -2.46 -10.77
CA TYR A 80 4.72 -1.59 -11.85
C TYR A 80 5.06 -0.13 -11.56
N SER A 81 5.69 0.55 -12.50
CA SER A 81 5.98 1.99 -12.38
C SER A 81 4.69 2.81 -12.32
N ALA A 82 4.57 3.72 -11.36
CA ALA A 82 3.43 4.65 -11.34
C ALA A 82 3.49 5.62 -12.54
N ALA A 83 4.69 5.99 -12.98
CA ALA A 83 4.92 6.92 -14.09
C ALA A 83 4.43 6.35 -15.43
N THR A 84 4.78 5.11 -15.75
CA THR A 84 4.50 4.50 -17.06
C THR A 84 3.37 3.48 -17.03
N GLY A 85 3.08 2.88 -15.88
CA GLY A 85 2.19 1.72 -15.77
C GLY A 85 2.85 0.39 -16.19
N GLU A 86 4.09 0.42 -16.67
CA GLU A 86 4.80 -0.76 -17.17
C GLU A 86 5.47 -1.56 -16.04
N PRO A 87 5.60 -2.89 -16.20
CA PRO A 87 6.33 -3.72 -15.26
C PRO A 87 7.83 -3.45 -15.33
N VAL A 88 8.49 -3.48 -14.18
CA VAL A 88 9.94 -3.35 -13.98
C VAL A 88 10.39 -4.37 -12.94
N LEU A 89 11.57 -4.95 -13.10
CA LEU A 89 12.14 -5.83 -12.07
C LEU A 89 12.91 -4.98 -11.06
N PHE A 90 12.90 -5.36 -9.78
CA PHE A 90 13.72 -4.67 -8.77
C PHE A 90 15.20 -4.59 -9.17
N ARG A 91 15.75 -5.65 -9.79
CA ARG A 91 17.16 -5.70 -10.20
C ARG A 91 17.56 -4.56 -11.16
N ASP A 92 16.59 -3.98 -11.86
CA ASP A 92 16.81 -2.93 -12.86
C ASP A 92 16.74 -1.51 -12.26
N LEU A 93 16.39 -1.38 -10.97
CA LEU A 93 16.13 -0.09 -10.33
C LEU A 93 17.35 0.54 -9.65
N TRP A 94 18.36 -0.26 -9.30
CA TRP A 94 19.64 0.20 -8.76
C TRP A 94 20.77 -0.77 -9.16
N ASP A 95 22.02 -0.34 -9.01
CA ASP A 95 23.16 -1.21 -9.24
C ASP A 95 23.23 -2.36 -8.21
N GLN A 96 23.15 -3.59 -8.72
CA GLN A 96 23.08 -4.80 -7.92
C GLN A 96 24.44 -5.25 -7.34
N ASN A 97 25.54 -4.58 -7.71
CA ASN A 97 26.87 -4.91 -7.19
C ASN A 97 27.21 -4.09 -5.94
N GLU A 98 27.16 -2.77 -6.04
CA GLU A 98 27.58 -1.86 -4.97
C GLU A 98 26.58 -0.75 -4.66
N GLY A 99 25.62 -0.49 -5.57
CA GLY A 99 24.58 0.52 -5.39
C GLY A 99 23.73 0.30 -4.13
N MET A 100 23.30 1.40 -3.50
CA MET A 100 22.42 1.33 -2.34
C MET A 100 20.98 1.69 -2.72
N ALA A 101 20.02 0.95 -2.16
CA ALA A 101 18.61 1.22 -2.34
C ALA A 101 17.84 1.15 -1.03
N VAL A 102 16.89 2.07 -0.86
CA VAL A 102 15.88 2.05 0.19
C VAL A 102 14.57 1.62 -0.47
N VAL A 103 14.08 0.46 -0.04
CA VAL A 103 12.83 -0.14 -0.52
C VAL A 103 11.78 0.08 0.57
N ALA A 104 10.93 1.08 0.37
CA ALA A 104 9.89 1.51 1.31
C ALA A 104 8.53 0.93 0.89
N LEU A 105 8.05 -0.08 1.62
CA LEU A 105 6.81 -0.79 1.34
C LEU A 105 5.68 -0.15 2.14
N LEU A 106 4.88 0.69 1.48
CA LEU A 106 3.64 1.23 2.02
C LEU A 106 2.60 0.12 2.14
N ARG A 107 1.68 0.20 3.10
CA ARG A 107 0.60 -0.80 3.22
C ARG A 107 -0.27 -0.88 1.97
N HIS A 108 -0.78 0.27 1.54
CA HIS A 108 -1.56 0.46 0.32
C HIS A 108 -1.77 1.97 0.10
N PHE A 109 -2.12 2.36 -1.13
CA PHE A 109 -2.26 3.79 -1.48
C PHE A 109 -3.47 4.47 -0.83
N GLY A 110 -4.45 3.72 -0.32
CA GLY A 110 -5.59 4.26 0.44
C GLY A 110 -5.39 4.35 1.96
N CYS A 111 -4.17 4.16 2.49
CA CYS A 111 -3.94 4.17 3.93
C CYS A 111 -3.52 5.57 4.40
N PRO A 112 -4.24 6.22 5.34
CA PRO A 112 -3.87 7.54 5.86
C PRO A 112 -2.44 7.62 6.42
N CYS A 113 -2.02 6.62 7.21
CA CYS A 113 -0.65 6.58 7.73
C CYS A 113 0.40 6.41 6.61
N CYS A 114 0.05 5.74 5.51
CA CYS A 114 0.95 5.65 4.36
C CYS A 114 1.07 6.97 3.61
N TRP A 115 0.04 7.83 3.62
CA TRP A 115 0.14 9.19 3.07
C TRP A 115 1.08 10.05 3.92
N GLU A 116 1.04 9.86 5.25
CA GLU A 116 2.00 10.50 6.14
C GLU A 116 3.44 10.04 5.84
N LEU A 117 3.70 8.73 5.78
CA LEU A 117 5.01 8.20 5.42
C LEU A 117 5.46 8.68 4.02
N ALA A 118 4.56 8.64 3.03
CA ALA A 118 4.87 9.13 1.69
C ALA A 118 5.19 10.63 1.67
N SER A 119 4.53 11.45 2.51
CA SER A 119 4.86 12.87 2.65
C SER A 119 6.28 13.04 3.18
N VAL A 120 6.63 12.28 4.22
CA VAL A 120 7.99 12.31 4.79
C VAL A 120 9.02 11.86 3.76
N LEU A 121 8.75 10.80 3.00
CA LEU A 121 9.63 10.29 1.95
C LEU A 121 9.80 11.31 0.80
N ARG A 122 8.73 12.00 0.39
CA ARG A 122 8.79 13.09 -0.59
C ARG A 122 9.74 14.20 -0.13
N ASP A 123 9.60 14.62 1.12
CA ASP A 123 10.35 15.75 1.67
C ASP A 123 11.82 15.41 1.94
N THR A 124 12.15 14.12 2.02
CA THR A 124 13.51 13.64 2.32
C THR A 124 14.24 13.02 1.14
N LYS A 125 13.59 12.85 -0.02
CA LYS A 125 14.17 12.22 -1.22
C LYS A 125 15.53 12.78 -1.61
N GLU A 126 15.72 14.10 -1.49
CA GLU A 126 16.97 14.78 -1.88
C GLU A 126 18.17 14.32 -1.05
N ARG A 127 17.95 13.87 0.20
CA ARG A 127 19.01 13.31 1.04
C ARG A 127 19.46 11.94 0.53
N PHE A 128 18.53 11.14 0.01
CA PHE A 128 18.85 9.87 -0.65
C PHE A 128 19.58 10.13 -1.96
N ASP A 129 19.04 11.03 -2.80
CA ASP A 129 19.63 11.39 -4.09
C ASP A 129 21.07 11.91 -3.93
N SER A 130 21.30 12.82 -2.98
CA SER A 130 22.62 13.39 -2.67
C SER A 130 23.63 12.37 -2.15
N ALA A 131 23.15 11.27 -1.56
CA ALA A 131 23.98 10.17 -1.08
C ALA A 131 24.18 9.05 -2.11
N GLY A 132 23.62 9.20 -3.33
CA GLY A 132 23.64 8.13 -4.34
C GLY A 132 22.80 6.91 -3.96
N VAL A 133 21.80 7.08 -3.08
CA VAL A 133 20.90 6.02 -2.63
C VAL A 133 19.60 6.09 -3.42
N LYS A 134 19.21 4.99 -4.07
CA LYS A 134 17.92 4.92 -4.78
C LYS A 134 16.78 4.73 -3.78
N LEU A 135 15.85 5.68 -3.72
CA LEU A 135 14.58 5.48 -3.01
C LEU A 135 13.55 4.82 -3.95
N ILE A 136 12.90 3.76 -3.46
CA ILE A 136 11.87 2.97 -4.15
C ILE A 136 10.68 2.81 -3.20
N ALA A 137 9.65 3.61 -3.38
CA ALA A 137 8.40 3.51 -2.63
C ALA A 137 7.41 2.60 -3.38
N VAL A 138 6.96 1.52 -2.75
CA VAL A 138 6.03 0.55 -3.34
C VAL A 138 4.77 0.50 -2.49
N GLY A 139 3.59 0.49 -3.09
CA GLY A 139 2.32 0.27 -2.39
C GLY A 139 1.52 -0.89 -3.00
N VAL A 140 0.71 -1.56 -2.17
CA VAL A 140 -0.30 -2.50 -2.68
C VAL A 140 -1.40 -1.70 -3.37
N GLY A 141 -1.76 -2.14 -4.58
CA GLY A 141 -2.74 -1.51 -5.46
C GLY A 141 -2.27 -1.49 -6.91
N THR A 142 -3.06 -0.93 -7.82
CA THR A 142 -2.66 -0.76 -9.23
C THR A 142 -1.84 0.53 -9.43
N PRO A 143 -1.12 0.68 -10.55
CA PRO A 143 -0.46 1.94 -10.91
C PRO A 143 -1.40 3.14 -10.90
N ASP A 144 -2.67 2.96 -11.28
CA ASP A 144 -3.67 4.04 -11.25
C ASP A 144 -3.91 4.52 -9.81
N LYS A 145 -3.98 3.60 -8.83
CA LYS A 145 -4.09 3.96 -7.40
C LYS A 145 -2.85 4.69 -6.91
N ALA A 146 -1.67 4.31 -7.38
CA ALA A 146 -0.41 4.99 -7.09
C ALA A 146 -0.42 6.43 -7.63
N ARG A 147 -0.90 6.64 -8.86
CA ARG A 147 -1.02 7.98 -9.46
C ARG A 147 -1.98 8.88 -8.69
N ILE A 148 -3.07 8.35 -8.13
CA ILE A 148 -3.97 9.12 -7.25
C ILE A 148 -3.20 9.66 -6.04
N LEU A 149 -2.35 8.83 -5.40
CA LEU A 149 -1.50 9.29 -4.30
C LEU A 149 -0.55 10.37 -4.81
N ALA A 150 0.19 10.12 -5.90
CA ALA A 150 1.17 11.05 -6.45
C ALA A 150 0.58 12.40 -6.87
N GLU A 151 -0.64 12.43 -7.41
CA GLU A 151 -1.31 13.67 -7.80
C GLU A 151 -1.75 14.49 -6.59
N ARG A 152 -2.36 13.83 -5.60
CA ARG A 152 -3.01 14.50 -4.47
C ARG A 152 -2.07 14.81 -3.32
N LEU A 153 -1.09 13.95 -3.11
CA LEU A 153 0.09 14.16 -2.29
C LEU A 153 1.26 14.20 -3.27
N PRO A 154 1.71 15.40 -3.73
CA PRO A 154 2.61 15.62 -4.88
C PRO A 154 3.95 14.86 -4.76
N PHE A 155 3.89 13.54 -4.92
CA PHE A 155 4.95 12.57 -4.69
C PHE A 155 5.54 12.26 -6.06
N PRO A 156 6.86 12.35 -6.25
CA PRO A 156 7.43 12.22 -7.59
C PRO A 156 7.28 10.79 -8.11
N LEU A 157 6.73 10.66 -9.32
CA LEU A 157 6.37 9.37 -9.91
C LEU A 157 7.58 8.43 -10.11
N ASP A 158 8.79 8.98 -10.30
CA ASP A 158 10.03 8.22 -10.53
C ASP A 158 10.50 7.40 -9.31
N TYR A 159 9.86 7.61 -8.15
CA TYR A 159 10.13 6.91 -6.91
C TYR A 159 8.96 6.00 -6.50
N LEU A 160 7.84 6.02 -7.24
CA LEU A 160 6.60 5.38 -6.84
C LEU A 160 6.25 4.18 -7.74
N TYR A 161 5.97 3.05 -7.10
CA TYR A 161 5.68 1.78 -7.76
C TYR A 161 4.50 1.09 -7.10
N ALA A 162 3.88 0.17 -7.84
CA ALA A 162 2.75 -0.62 -7.41
C ALA A 162 3.10 -2.11 -7.45
N ASP A 163 2.67 -2.86 -6.44
CA ASP A 163 2.74 -4.32 -6.42
C ASP A 163 1.33 -4.87 -6.15
N PRO A 164 0.50 -5.02 -7.21
CA PRO A 164 -0.89 -5.43 -7.06
C PRO A 164 -1.04 -6.83 -6.47
N GLU A 165 -0.08 -7.72 -6.74
CA GLU A 165 -0.09 -9.11 -6.31
C GLU A 165 0.60 -9.34 -4.96
N ARG A 166 1.17 -8.29 -4.36
CA ARG A 166 1.90 -8.33 -3.09
C ARG A 166 3.12 -9.27 -3.09
N LYS A 167 3.69 -9.56 -4.26
CA LYS A 167 4.81 -10.50 -4.41
C LYS A 167 6.03 -10.07 -3.59
N ALA A 168 6.33 -8.78 -3.56
CA ALA A 168 7.42 -8.25 -2.74
C ALA A 168 7.12 -8.37 -1.24
N TYR A 169 5.86 -8.17 -0.85
CA TYR A 169 5.42 -8.23 0.55
C TYR A 169 5.50 -9.66 1.08
N ASP A 170 5.01 -10.63 0.29
CA ASP A 170 5.07 -12.05 0.63
C ASP A 170 6.51 -12.54 0.72
N LEU A 171 7.35 -12.15 -0.25
CA LEU A 171 8.77 -12.51 -0.30
C LEU A 171 9.56 -11.94 0.89
N LEU A 172 9.31 -10.67 1.25
CA LEU A 172 9.95 -10.03 2.41
C LEU A 172 9.30 -10.45 3.75
N GLY A 173 8.24 -11.25 3.70
CA GLY A 173 7.51 -11.76 4.85
C GLY A 173 6.87 -10.66 5.68
N LEU A 174 6.30 -9.65 5.03
CA LEU A 174 5.54 -8.59 5.69
C LEU A 174 4.22 -9.12 6.24
N TYR A 175 3.78 -8.57 7.37
CA TYR A 175 2.63 -9.11 8.07
C TYR A 175 1.29 -8.83 7.38
N PHE A 176 0.35 -9.73 7.56
CA PHE A 176 -1.03 -9.59 7.10
C PHE A 176 -1.99 -9.98 8.23
N GLY A 177 -3.05 -9.20 8.45
CA GLY A 177 -4.19 -9.63 9.25
C GLY A 177 -4.85 -8.58 10.13
N ILE A 178 -6.06 -8.92 10.61
CA ILE A 178 -6.95 -8.04 11.38
C ILE A 178 -6.34 -7.63 12.72
N GLY A 179 -5.81 -8.59 13.48
CA GLY A 179 -5.21 -8.37 14.80
C GLY A 179 -4.12 -7.30 14.77
N ARG A 180 -3.18 -7.45 13.84
CA ARG A 180 -2.09 -6.49 13.64
C ARG A 180 -2.55 -5.14 13.09
N THR A 181 -3.59 -5.14 12.26
CA THR A 181 -4.07 -3.91 11.62
C THR A 181 -4.82 -2.99 12.59
N PHE A 182 -5.69 -3.56 13.43
CA PHE A 182 -6.65 -2.79 14.23
C PHE A 182 -6.43 -2.87 15.75
N PHE A 183 -5.69 -3.86 16.23
CA PHE A 183 -5.55 -4.14 17.66
C PHE A 183 -4.09 -4.19 18.14
N ASN A 184 -3.14 -3.72 17.32
CA ASN A 184 -1.73 -3.72 17.70
C ASN A 184 -1.36 -2.45 18.50
N PRO A 185 -0.78 -2.58 19.71
CA PRO A 185 -0.28 -1.43 20.47
C PRO A 185 0.80 -0.62 19.73
N ALA A 186 1.50 -1.20 18.75
CA ALA A 186 2.46 -0.49 17.91
C ALA A 186 1.82 0.68 17.14
N SER A 187 0.50 0.62 16.88
CA SER A 187 -0.27 1.71 16.27
C SER A 187 -0.52 2.90 17.21
N ALA A 188 -0.17 2.82 18.49
CA ALA A 188 -0.34 3.93 19.44
C ALA A 188 0.49 5.17 19.04
N SER A 189 1.59 4.98 18.31
CA SER A 189 2.43 6.06 17.79
C SER A 189 1.72 7.00 16.80
N VAL A 190 0.57 6.58 16.26
CA VAL A 190 -0.27 7.43 15.40
C VAL A 190 -0.90 8.58 16.20
N PHE A 191 -1.25 8.36 17.47
CA PHE A 191 -1.86 9.40 18.31
C PHE A 191 -0.92 10.58 18.58
N SER A 192 0.38 10.32 18.72
CA SER A 192 1.39 11.37 18.90
C SER A 192 1.71 12.16 17.62
N ARG A 193 1.26 11.69 16.46
CA ARG A 193 1.54 12.25 15.13
C ARG A 193 0.28 12.80 14.45
N PHE A 194 -0.67 13.24 15.25
CA PHE A 194 -1.97 13.69 14.74
C PHE A 194 -1.87 14.85 13.76
N ASP A 195 -1.02 15.85 14.05
CA ASP A 195 -0.88 17.03 13.18
C ASP A 195 -0.21 16.68 11.84
N SER A 196 0.88 15.90 11.84
CA SER A 196 1.53 15.45 10.60
C SER A 196 0.59 14.58 9.76
N LEU A 197 -0.15 13.67 10.39
CA LEU A 197 -1.16 12.86 9.72
C LEU A 197 -2.25 13.74 9.12
N LYS A 198 -2.80 14.69 9.88
CA LYS A 198 -3.85 15.62 9.42
C LYS A 198 -3.38 16.44 8.23
N GLU A 199 -2.15 16.92 8.26
CA GLU A 199 -1.53 17.66 7.16
C GLU A 199 -1.36 16.78 5.92
N ALA A 200 -0.83 15.57 6.07
CA ALA A 200 -0.61 14.64 4.96
C ALA A 200 -1.92 14.20 4.28
N VAL A 201 -3.03 14.12 5.03
CA VAL A 201 -4.32 13.65 4.51
C VAL A 201 -5.26 14.76 4.06
N LYS A 202 -4.80 16.01 3.94
CA LYS A 202 -5.63 17.15 3.49
C LYS A 202 -6.35 16.90 2.16
N ASN A 203 -5.68 16.23 1.23
CA ASN A 203 -6.22 15.91 -0.09
C ASN A 203 -6.58 14.42 -0.22
N TYR A 204 -6.70 13.70 0.89
CA TYR A 204 -6.92 12.25 0.90
C TYR A 204 -8.20 11.85 0.14
N THR A 205 -8.15 10.69 -0.52
CA THR A 205 -9.31 10.03 -1.11
C THR A 205 -9.28 8.54 -0.85
N ILE A 206 -10.44 7.96 -0.58
CA ILE A 206 -10.60 6.52 -0.43
C ILE A 206 -10.47 5.78 -1.78
N GLU A 207 -10.55 6.49 -2.90
CA GLU A 207 -10.41 5.93 -4.26
C GLU A 207 -9.04 5.31 -4.50
N ALA A 208 -8.01 5.79 -3.80
CA ALA A 208 -6.66 5.21 -3.80
C ALA A 208 -6.59 3.85 -3.07
N THR A 209 -7.66 3.43 -2.38
CA THR A 209 -7.70 2.10 -1.78
C THR A 209 -7.71 1.03 -2.88
N PRO A 210 -6.96 -0.07 -2.72
CA PRO A 210 -7.03 -1.21 -3.63
C PRO A 210 -8.45 -1.73 -3.78
N ASP A 211 -8.75 -2.24 -4.97
CA ASP A 211 -10.08 -2.80 -5.27
C ASP A 211 -10.30 -4.10 -4.50
N ASP A 212 -9.24 -4.92 -4.33
CA ASP A 212 -9.22 -6.01 -3.35
C ASP A 212 -9.16 -5.46 -1.92
N ARG A 213 -10.30 -5.51 -1.23
CA ARG A 213 -10.41 -5.00 0.14
C ARG A 213 -9.65 -5.84 1.17
N ALA A 214 -9.31 -7.10 0.88
CA ALA A 214 -8.48 -7.89 1.81
C ALA A 214 -7.08 -7.28 1.96
N SER A 215 -6.58 -6.63 0.91
CA SER A 215 -5.28 -5.94 0.89
C SER A 215 -5.15 -4.84 1.94
N VAL A 216 -6.26 -4.31 2.48
CA VAL A 216 -6.18 -3.30 3.56
C VAL A 216 -5.59 -3.86 4.86
N LEU A 217 -5.52 -5.18 5.01
CA LEU A 217 -4.93 -5.84 6.17
C LEU A 217 -3.41 -6.02 6.06
N GLN A 218 -2.83 -5.70 4.91
CA GLN A 218 -1.40 -5.75 4.66
C GLN A 218 -0.67 -4.73 5.52
N GLN A 219 0.48 -5.11 6.10
CA GLN A 219 1.42 -4.22 6.75
C GLN A 219 2.59 -3.88 5.83
N GLY A 220 3.23 -2.74 6.12
CA GLY A 220 4.34 -2.19 5.38
C GLY A 220 5.69 -2.60 5.97
N GLY A 221 6.75 -1.97 5.48
CA GLY A 221 8.09 -2.12 6.03
C GLY A 221 9.12 -1.26 5.30
N MET A 222 10.31 -1.22 5.85
CA MET A 222 11.45 -0.48 5.33
C MET A 222 12.66 -1.39 5.23
N PHE A 223 13.28 -1.42 4.06
CA PHE A 223 14.42 -2.28 3.77
C PHE A 223 15.52 -1.47 3.12
N VAL A 224 16.78 -1.77 3.48
CA VAL A 224 17.95 -1.17 2.84
C VAL A 224 18.82 -2.27 2.26
N PHE A 225 19.14 -2.12 0.98
CA PHE A 225 20.02 -3.01 0.25
C PHE A 225 21.32 -2.30 -0.14
N ARG A 226 22.43 -3.05 -0.11
CA ARG A 226 23.70 -2.71 -0.76
C ARG A 226 24.01 -3.79 -1.77
N GLY A 227 23.98 -3.46 -3.05
CA GLY A 227 23.88 -4.44 -4.12
C GLY A 227 22.68 -5.36 -3.86
N LYS A 228 22.96 -6.65 -3.63
CA LYS A 228 21.97 -7.68 -3.28
C LYS A 228 21.91 -8.00 -1.79
N GLU A 229 22.81 -7.42 -0.99
CA GLU A 229 22.85 -7.67 0.44
C GLU A 229 21.79 -6.83 1.15
N LEU A 230 20.93 -7.50 1.93
CA LEU A 230 19.99 -6.83 2.83
C LEU A 230 20.72 -6.43 4.11
N ILE A 231 20.91 -5.12 4.31
CA ILE A 231 21.68 -4.58 5.44
C ILE A 231 20.79 -3.99 6.54
N TYR A 232 19.51 -3.75 6.25
CA TYR A 232 18.51 -3.32 7.22
C TYR A 232 17.14 -3.82 6.81
N ALA A 233 16.37 -4.32 7.78
CA ALA A 233 15.00 -4.72 7.60
C ALA A 233 14.17 -4.34 8.83
N ARG A 234 13.09 -3.60 8.61
CA ARG A 234 12.06 -3.35 9.61
C ARG A 234 10.70 -3.63 9.01
N LYS A 235 9.96 -4.53 9.63
CA LYS A 235 8.57 -4.83 9.27
C LYS A 235 7.68 -4.01 10.20
N ASP A 236 6.68 -3.35 9.66
CA ASP A 236 5.76 -2.56 10.47
C ASP A 236 4.88 -3.53 11.28
N GLU A 237 4.96 -3.48 12.61
CA GLU A 237 4.22 -4.44 13.46
C GLU A 237 2.71 -4.20 13.38
N GLY A 238 2.31 -2.95 13.12
CA GLY A 238 0.91 -2.55 12.91
C GLY A 238 0.77 -1.25 12.11
N THR A 239 -0.47 -0.80 11.96
CA THR A 239 -0.80 0.42 11.19
C THR A 239 -0.05 1.62 11.74
N GLY A 240 0.75 2.28 10.89
CA GLY A 240 1.47 3.50 11.25
C GLY A 240 2.75 3.28 12.04
N ASP A 241 3.13 2.05 12.34
CA ASP A 241 4.42 1.72 12.96
C ASP A 241 5.54 1.73 11.91
N HIS A 242 5.84 2.91 11.34
CA HIS A 242 6.86 3.05 10.31
C HIS A 242 8.27 3.14 10.89
N ALA A 243 9.28 2.75 10.11
CA ALA A 243 10.68 2.93 10.49
C ALA A 243 10.99 4.41 10.75
N PRO A 244 11.72 4.75 11.83
CA PRO A 244 12.25 6.09 12.01
C PRO A 244 13.18 6.43 10.85
N LEU A 245 12.84 7.46 10.06
CA LEU A 245 13.58 7.74 8.83
C LEU A 245 15.03 8.16 9.11
N ASP A 246 15.29 8.82 10.24
CA ASP A 246 16.65 9.17 10.64
C ASP A 246 17.54 7.93 10.85
N ASP A 247 17.00 6.82 11.36
CA ASP A 247 17.76 5.57 11.47
C ASP A 247 18.14 5.04 10.09
N VAL A 248 17.21 5.07 9.14
CA VAL A 248 17.44 4.64 7.75
C VAL A 248 18.51 5.51 7.09
N LEU A 249 18.38 6.83 7.22
CA LEU A 249 19.33 7.80 6.67
C LEU A 249 20.71 7.64 7.30
N ASN A 250 20.79 7.36 8.61
CA ASN A 250 22.05 7.09 9.28
C ASN A 250 22.71 5.79 8.78
N ILE A 251 21.95 4.84 8.25
CA ILE A 251 22.49 3.59 7.71
C ILE A 251 23.02 3.80 6.29
N CYS A 252 22.25 4.44 5.40
CA CYS A 252 22.55 4.48 3.96
C CYS A 252 23.12 5.82 3.46
N CYS A 253 22.95 6.92 4.18
CA CYS A 253 23.31 8.27 3.72
C CYS A 253 24.47 8.89 4.51
N LYS A 254 25.38 8.08 5.07
CA LYS A 254 26.62 8.61 5.64
C LYS A 254 27.46 9.23 4.52
N ALA A 255 28.03 10.40 4.78
CA ALA A 255 28.98 11.01 3.86
C ALA A 255 30.15 10.02 3.61
N PRO A 256 30.70 9.95 2.38
CA PRO A 256 31.92 9.22 2.14
C PRO A 256 32.98 9.69 3.14
N ALA A 257 33.68 8.77 3.80
CA ALA A 257 34.88 9.13 4.53
C ALA A 257 35.84 9.77 3.53
N ALA A 258 36.19 11.04 3.77
CA ALA A 258 37.08 11.83 2.95
C ALA A 258 38.50 11.24 2.90
#